data_AF-A0A6N7BM97-F1
#
_entry.id   AF-A0A6N7BM97-F1
#
_cell.length_a   1.000
_cell.length_b   1.000
_cell.length_c   1.000
_cell.angle_alpha   90.00
_cell.angle_beta   90.00
_cell.angle_gamma   90.00
#
_symmetry.space_group_name_H-M   'P 1'
#
loop_
_entity.id
_entity.type
_entity.pdbx_description
1 polymer ?
#
loop_
_entity_poly.entity_id
_entity_poly.type
_entity_poly.pdbx_seq_one_letter_code
_entity_poly.pdbx_strand_id
1 'polypeptide(L)'
;MKIRESGMPEEKYWESFFNTQLILSQLQFDNIINDAVEFGSGYGTFTIPAAKIVKRNLFALDIDSVMIDRLIQRTVETSLPNIKVIKRDFSNEGTGLRENSVDYVMLFNILHAENPYILLNEAYSILKPGG
;
A
#
# COMPACT_ATOMS: atom_id res chain seq x y z
N MET A 1 -14.70 -1.20 -6.55
CA MET A 1 -15.72 -0.20 -6.16
C MET A 1 -15.02 0.95 -5.42
N LYS A 2 -15.23 2.21 -5.81
CA LYS A 2 -14.73 3.35 -5.01
C LYS A 2 -15.58 3.42 -3.73
N ILE A 3 -14.97 3.20 -2.57
CA ILE A 3 -15.66 3.19 -1.27
C ILE A 3 -16.29 4.58 -1.06
N ARG A 4 -17.52 4.62 -0.55
CA ARG A 4 -18.41 5.80 -0.55
C ARG A 4 -17.88 7.02 0.23
N GLU A 5 -16.75 6.89 0.93
CA GLU A 5 -16.06 7.95 1.68
C GLU A 5 -14.55 8.08 1.32
N SER A 6 -14.12 7.61 0.15
CA SER A 6 -12.68 7.49 -0.21
C SER A 6 -12.00 8.80 -0.63
N GLY A 7 -12.48 9.96 -0.17
CA GLY A 7 -11.87 11.25 -0.50
C GLY A 7 -10.58 11.42 0.29
N MET A 8 -9.42 11.23 -0.35
CA MET A 8 -8.14 11.55 0.27
C MET A 8 -8.08 13.06 0.57
N PRO A 9 -7.75 13.46 1.81
CA PRO A 9 -7.52 14.86 2.14
C PRO A 9 -6.32 15.45 1.38
N GLU A 10 -6.11 16.75 1.52
CA GLU A 10 -4.89 17.39 1.00
C GLU A 10 -3.63 16.75 1.62
N GLU A 11 -2.59 16.60 0.80
CA GLU A 11 -1.40 15.81 1.14
C GLU A 11 -0.73 16.25 2.44
N LYS A 12 -0.42 17.54 2.58
CA LYS A 12 0.29 18.05 3.75
C LYS A 12 -0.54 17.92 5.01
N TYR A 13 -1.84 18.19 4.91
CA TYR A 13 -2.74 18.02 6.04
C TYR A 13 -2.80 16.57 6.51
N TRP A 14 -2.98 15.63 5.60
CA TRP A 14 -3.03 14.21 5.93
C TRP A 14 -1.70 13.68 6.49
N GLU A 15 -0.58 14.05 5.86
CA GLU A 15 0.75 13.63 6.31
C GLU A 15 1.08 14.17 7.71
N SER A 16 0.43 15.26 8.15
CA SER A 16 0.62 15.81 9.51
C SER A 16 0.12 14.91 10.64
N PHE A 17 -0.77 13.95 10.34
CA PHE A 17 -1.31 13.03 11.36
C PHE A 17 -0.36 11.90 11.74
N PHE A 18 0.66 11.62 10.92
CA PHE A 18 1.40 10.37 11.00
C PHE A 18 2.89 10.59 11.19
N ASN A 19 3.45 9.94 12.22
CA ASN A 19 4.87 9.63 12.24
C ASN A 19 5.07 8.29 11.53
N THR A 20 5.23 8.32 10.22
CA THR A 20 5.28 7.12 9.37
C THR A 20 6.46 6.21 9.74
N GLN A 21 7.62 6.78 10.09
CA GLN A 21 8.78 5.99 10.52
C GLN A 21 8.52 5.24 11.83
N LEU A 22 7.91 5.90 12.81
CA LEU A 22 7.53 5.25 14.07
C LEU A 22 6.49 4.15 13.83
N ILE A 23 5.46 4.44 13.04
CA ILE A 23 4.38 3.47 12.73
C ILE A 23 4.96 2.23 12.05
N LEU A 24 5.77 2.40 11.00
CA LEU A 24 6.40 1.28 10.29
C LEU A 24 7.28 0.45 11.24
N SER A 25 8.06 1.11 12.11
CA SER A 25 8.87 0.42 13.11
C SER A 25 8.04 -0.36 14.14
N GLN A 26 6.93 0.20 14.63
CA GLN A 26 6.04 -0.48 15.58
C GLN A 26 5.33 -1.68 14.94
N LEU A 27 5.07 -1.61 13.63
CA LEU A 27 4.54 -2.71 12.84
C LEU A 27 5.62 -3.69 12.36
N GLN A 28 6.86 -3.56 12.84
CA GLN A 28 7.97 -4.45 12.50
C GLN A 28 8.25 -4.49 10.98
N PHE A 29 7.97 -3.38 10.29
CA PHE A 29 8.34 -3.23 8.89
C PHE A 29 9.81 -2.84 8.78
N ASP A 30 10.66 -3.81 8.45
CA ASP A 30 12.11 -3.64 8.34
C ASP A 30 12.69 -4.25 7.05
N ASN A 31 14.02 -4.26 6.94
CA ASN A 31 14.72 -4.68 5.73
C ASN A 31 14.87 -6.20 5.57
N ILE A 32 14.30 -7.02 6.48
CA ILE A 32 14.19 -8.47 6.27
C ILE A 32 13.08 -8.79 5.25
N ILE A 33 12.11 -7.88 5.12
CA ILE A 33 11.00 -7.96 4.17
C ILE A 33 11.55 -7.75 2.76
N ASN A 34 11.42 -8.76 1.90
CA ASN A 34 11.86 -8.67 0.51
C ASN A 34 10.80 -7.95 -0.33
N ASP A 35 9.59 -8.49 -0.36
CA ASP A 35 8.51 -7.98 -1.19
C ASP A 35 7.28 -7.69 -0.33
N ALA A 36 6.74 -6.48 -0.44
CA ALA A 36 5.58 -6.03 0.32
C ALA A 36 4.49 -5.44 -0.58
N VAL A 37 3.25 -5.41 -0.09
CA VAL A 37 2.10 -4.84 -0.81
C VAL A 37 1.36 -3.85 0.07
N GLU A 38 0.97 -2.71 -0.50
CA GLU A 38 0.07 -1.75 0.12
C GLU A 38 -1.25 -1.69 -0.63
N PHE A 39 -2.36 -1.88 0.08
CA PHE A 39 -3.70 -1.69 -0.48
C PHE A 39 -4.17 -0.27 -0.15
N GLY A 40 -4.67 0.43 -1.16
CA GLY A 40 -5.11 1.81 -1.02
C GLY A 40 -3.95 2.75 -0.73
N SER A 41 -2.90 2.70 -1.55
CA SER A 41 -1.68 3.48 -1.34
C SER A 41 -1.90 5.00 -1.33
N GLY A 42 -3.01 5.49 -1.88
CA GLY A 42 -3.25 6.91 -2.10
C GLY A 42 -2.09 7.54 -2.87
N TYR A 43 -1.73 8.76 -2.49
CA TYR A 43 -0.54 9.44 -3.01
C TYR A 43 0.76 9.04 -2.30
N GLY A 44 0.81 7.95 -1.54
CA GLY A 44 2.07 7.37 -1.05
C GLY A 44 2.55 7.80 0.34
N THR A 45 1.64 8.19 1.24
CA THR A 45 1.99 8.60 2.62
C THR A 45 2.86 7.56 3.33
N PHE A 46 2.46 6.28 3.25
CA PHE A 46 3.23 5.17 3.81
C PHE A 46 4.09 4.45 2.76
N THR A 47 3.67 4.47 1.48
CA THR A 47 4.43 3.85 0.38
C THR A 47 5.86 4.38 0.28
N ILE A 48 6.04 5.70 0.26
CA ILE A 48 7.36 6.33 0.08
C ILE A 48 8.32 5.98 1.23
N PRO A 49 7.97 6.13 2.52
CA PRO A 49 8.86 5.73 3.60
C PRO A 49 9.08 4.21 3.66
N ALA A 50 8.06 3.38 3.41
CA ALA A 50 8.21 1.92 3.39
C ALA A 50 9.16 1.45 2.27
N ALA A 51 9.09 2.06 1.09
CA ALA A 51 9.96 1.75 -0.03
C ALA A 51 11.44 2.06 0.24
N LYS A 52 11.77 2.95 1.18
CA LYS A 52 13.15 3.19 1.61
C LYS A 52 13.70 2.07 2.51
N ILE A 53 12.83 1.23 3.07
CA ILE A 53 13.16 0.20 4.05
C ILE A 53 13.13 -1.19 3.43
N VAL A 54 12.11 -1.47 2.60
CA VAL A 54 11.91 -2.78 1.97
C VAL A 54 13.10 -3.17 1.09
N LYS A 55 13.45 -4.45 1.09
CA LYS A 55 14.69 -4.91 0.43
C LYS A 55 14.58 -5.04 -1.08
N ARG A 56 13.41 -5.44 -1.63
CA ARG A 56 13.22 -5.63 -3.08
C ARG A 56 12.12 -4.76 -3.65
N ASN A 57 10.85 -5.15 -3.54
CA ASN A 57 9.75 -4.44 -4.19
C ASN A 57 8.66 -4.04 -3.19
N LEU A 58 8.05 -2.87 -3.43
CA LEU A 58 6.80 -2.47 -2.80
C LEU A 58 5.73 -2.29 -3.87
N PHE A 59 4.72 -3.15 -3.87
CA PHE A 59 3.57 -3.03 -4.77
C PHE A 59 2.53 -2.11 -4.14
N ALA A 60 2.26 -0.98 -4.77
CA ALA A 60 1.32 0.01 -4.29
C ALA A 60 0.04 -0.05 -5.14
N LEU A 61 -1.04 -0.54 -4.56
CA LEU A 61 -2.32 -0.76 -5.25
C LEU A 61 -3.31 0.35 -4.90
N ASP A 62 -3.90 0.98 -5.90
CA ASP A 62 -5.02 1.90 -5.70
C ASP A 62 -5.98 1.89 -6.90
N ILE A 63 -7.25 2.22 -6.68
CA ILE A 63 -8.25 2.31 -7.76
C ILE A 63 -8.31 3.72 -8.35
N ASP A 64 -7.92 4.75 -7.59
CA ASP A 64 -8.07 6.15 -7.98
C ASP A 64 -6.90 6.60 -8.87
N SER A 65 -7.20 7.00 -10.11
CA SER A 65 -6.18 7.46 -11.06
C SER A 65 -5.43 8.70 -10.58
N VAL A 66 -6.09 9.61 -9.86
CA VAL A 66 -5.43 10.83 -9.37
C VAL A 66 -4.36 10.47 -8.33
N MET A 67 -4.66 9.49 -7.48
CA MET A 67 -3.71 8.97 -6.49
C MET A 67 -2.53 8.25 -7.16
N ILE A 68 -2.82 7.41 -8.15
CA ILE A 68 -1.82 6.69 -8.95
C ILE A 68 -0.87 7.66 -9.64
N ASP A 69 -1.39 8.66 -10.36
CA ASP A 69 -0.58 9.63 -11.10
C ASP A 69 0.33 10.42 -10.15
N ARG A 70 -0.22 10.85 -9.00
CA ARG A 70 0.55 11.57 -8.00
C ARG A 70 1.62 10.71 -7.34
N LEU A 71 1.31 9.46 -6.99
CA LEU A 71 2.29 8.54 -6.44
C LEU A 71 3.42 8.29 -7.45
N ILE A 72 3.12 8.08 -8.74
CA ILE A 72 4.11 7.95 -9.80
C ILE A 72 5.04 9.18 -9.85
N GLN A 73 4.49 10.39 -9.76
CA GLN A 73 5.32 11.59 -9.70
C GLN A 73 6.27 11.56 -8.48
N ARG A 74 5.76 11.19 -7.30
CA ARG A 74 6.60 11.09 -6.08
C ARG A 74 7.67 10.02 -6.18
N THR A 75 7.42 8.88 -6.85
CA THR A 75 8.45 7.85 -7.02
C THR A 75 9.63 8.38 -7.84
N VAL A 76 9.36 9.20 -8.86
CA VAL A 76 10.38 9.89 -9.65
C VAL A 76 11.12 10.94 -8.81
N GLU A 77 10.38 11.81 -8.11
CA GLU A 77 10.96 12.86 -7.24
C GLU A 77 11.87 12.29 -6.15
N THR A 78 11.54 11.10 -5.63
CA THR A 78 12.29 10.44 -4.56
C THR A 78 13.30 9.40 -5.04
N SER A 79 13.38 9.14 -6.36
CA SER A 79 14.26 8.14 -6.96
C SER A 79 14.10 6.74 -6.35
N LEU A 80 12.85 6.28 -6.20
CA LEU A 80 12.50 4.97 -5.63
C LEU A 80 11.95 4.01 -6.70
N PRO A 81 12.81 3.35 -7.50
CA PRO A 81 12.39 2.48 -8.61
C PRO A 81 11.82 1.13 -8.17
N ASN A 82 11.97 0.79 -6.89
CA ASN A 82 11.43 -0.41 -6.27
C ASN A 82 9.91 -0.33 -6.00
N ILE A 83 9.31 0.85 -6.11
CA ILE A 83 7.85 1.01 -6.01
C ILE A 83 7.22 0.58 -7.33
N LYS A 84 6.29 -0.37 -7.26
CA LYS A 84 5.46 -0.82 -8.38
C LYS A 84 4.05 -0.29 -8.18
N VAL A 85 3.77 0.85 -8.81
CA VAL A 85 2.45 1.50 -8.74
C VAL A 85 1.49 0.80 -9.70
N ILE A 86 0.36 0.29 -9.19
CA ILE A 86 -0.58 -0.51 -9.97
C ILE A 86 -2.00 0.01 -9.72
N LYS A 87 -2.65 0.49 -10.78
CA LYS A 87 -4.08 0.81 -10.72
C LYS A 87 -4.89 -0.49 -10.70
N ARG A 88 -5.61 -0.76 -9.62
CA ARG A 88 -6.34 -2.03 -9.44
C ARG A 88 -7.61 -1.85 -8.62
N ASP A 89 -8.72 -2.43 -9.08
CA ASP A 89 -9.91 -2.63 -8.24
C ASP A 89 -9.78 -3.96 -7.49
N PHE A 90 -8.89 -4.01 -6.51
CA PHE A 90 -8.57 -5.26 -5.78
C PHE A 90 -9.78 -5.86 -5.05
N SER A 91 -10.83 -5.09 -4.78
CA SER A 91 -12.07 -5.61 -4.20
C SER A 91 -12.87 -6.49 -5.16
N ASN A 92 -12.76 -6.25 -6.47
CA ASN A 92 -13.50 -6.99 -7.50
C ASN A 92 -12.60 -7.91 -8.33
N GLU A 93 -11.35 -7.53 -8.53
CA GLU A 93 -10.41 -8.17 -9.46
C GLU A 93 -9.25 -8.88 -8.77
N GLY A 94 -9.20 -8.84 -7.44
CA GLY A 94 -8.03 -9.21 -6.66
C GLY A 94 -6.81 -8.33 -6.95
N THR A 95 -5.72 -8.63 -6.26
CA THR A 95 -4.43 -7.94 -6.41
C THR A 95 -3.77 -8.22 -7.75
N GLY A 96 -4.09 -9.37 -8.37
CA GLY A 96 -3.38 -9.88 -9.55
C GLY A 96 -1.99 -10.46 -9.22
N LEU A 97 -1.63 -10.54 -7.94
CA LEU A 97 -0.41 -11.19 -7.47
C LEU A 97 -0.66 -12.69 -7.28
N ARG A 98 0.44 -13.46 -7.24
CA ARG A 98 0.33 -14.90 -6.97
C ARG A 98 0.06 -15.14 -5.49
N GLU A 99 -0.64 -16.21 -5.19
CA GLU A 99 -0.76 -16.69 -3.81
C GLU A 99 0.62 -16.97 -3.21
N ASN A 100 0.77 -16.80 -1.89
CA ASN A 100 2.00 -17.08 -1.16
C ASN A 100 3.27 -16.44 -1.78
N SER A 101 3.18 -15.20 -2.24
CA SER A 101 4.25 -14.55 -3.02
C SER A 101 4.90 -13.35 -2.35
N VAL A 102 4.28 -12.74 -1.35
CA VAL A 102 4.80 -11.57 -0.65
C VAL A 102 5.05 -11.83 0.83
N ASP A 103 5.98 -11.08 1.42
CA ASP A 103 6.42 -11.24 2.81
C ASP A 103 5.60 -10.40 3.79
N TYR A 104 4.93 -9.35 3.31
CA TYR A 104 4.21 -8.40 4.16
C TYR A 104 3.08 -7.69 3.40
N VAL A 105 1.96 -7.43 4.08
CA VAL A 105 0.85 -6.63 3.55
C VAL A 105 0.55 -5.44 4.47
N MET A 106 0.42 -4.26 3.89
CA MET A 106 0.08 -3.01 4.57
C MET A 106 -1.35 -2.57 4.23
N LEU A 107 -2.15 -2.34 5.26
CA LEU A 107 -3.54 -1.90 5.17
C LEU A 107 -3.74 -0.65 6.06
N PHE A 108 -3.41 0.53 5.55
CA PHE A 108 -3.51 1.78 6.32
C PHE A 108 -4.85 2.48 6.07
N ASN A 109 -5.63 2.68 7.12
CA ASN A 109 -6.89 3.44 7.09
C ASN A 109 -7.91 2.98 6.03
N ILE A 110 -7.90 1.72 5.60
CA ILE A 110 -8.78 1.20 4.52
C ILE A 110 -9.81 0.15 4.97
N LEU A 111 -9.68 -0.39 6.20
CA LEU A 111 -10.57 -1.44 6.71
C LEU A 111 -11.99 -0.98 7.03
N HIS A 112 -12.31 0.31 6.86
CA HIS A 112 -13.67 0.85 6.97
C HIS A 112 -14.52 0.62 5.70
N ALA A 113 -14.01 -0.16 4.74
CA ALA A 113 -14.74 -0.60 3.55
C ALA A 113 -16.04 -1.34 3.92
N GLU A 114 -17.03 -1.33 3.03
CA GLU A 114 -18.33 -2.01 3.23
C GLU A 114 -18.17 -3.52 3.49
N ASN A 115 -17.21 -4.15 2.80
CA ASN A 115 -16.92 -5.59 2.91
C ASN A 115 -15.43 -5.82 3.23
N PRO A 116 -14.97 -5.56 4.47
CA PRO A 116 -13.55 -5.63 4.82
C PRO A 116 -12.99 -7.06 4.76
N TYR A 117 -13.85 -8.07 4.87
CA TYR A 117 -13.47 -9.48 4.77
C TYR A 117 -12.92 -9.85 3.39
N ILE A 118 -13.40 -9.20 2.32
CA ILE A 118 -12.87 -9.42 0.96
C ILE A 118 -11.41 -8.94 0.90
N LEU A 119 -11.13 -7.77 1.48
CA LEU A 119 -9.77 -7.22 1.54
C LEU A 119 -8.84 -8.11 2.37
N LEU A 120 -9.30 -8.55 3.54
CA LEU A 120 -8.51 -9.41 4.42
C LEU A 120 -8.22 -10.78 3.80
N ASN A 121 -9.19 -11.38 3.11
CA ASN A 121 -8.97 -12.64 2.40
C ASN A 121 -7.97 -12.49 1.25
N GLU A 122 -8.06 -11.39 0.49
CA GLU A 122 -7.12 -11.13 -0.59
C GLU A 122 -5.72 -10.79 -0.07
N ALA A 123 -5.62 -10.06 1.04
CA ALA A 123 -4.36 -9.83 1.73
C ALA A 123 -3.74 -11.15 2.21
N TYR A 124 -4.56 -12.02 2.80
CA TYR A 124 -4.10 -13.33 3.29
C TYR A 124 -3.66 -14.27 2.16
N SER A 125 -4.38 -14.30 1.03
CA SER A 125 -4.07 -15.23 -0.07
C SER A 125 -2.68 -15.00 -0.66
N ILE A 126 -2.23 -13.75 -0.74
CA ILE A 126 -0.94 -13.39 -1.33
C ILE A 126 0.24 -13.51 -0.35
N LEU A 127 -0.03 -13.56 0.96
CA LEU A 127 1.00 -13.70 1.99
C LEU A 127 1.62 -15.09 1.98
N LYS A 128 2.95 -15.15 2.08
CA LYS A 128 3.67 -16.40 2.33
C LYS A 128 3.32 -16.96 3.71
N PRO A 129 3.53 -18.26 3.95
CA PRO A 129 3.46 -18.82 5.30
C PRO A 129 4.42 -18.06 6.24
N GLY A 130 3.86 -17.47 7.30
CA GLY A 130 4.61 -16.69 8.29
C GLY A 130 4.82 -15.19 7.96
N GLY A 131 4.23 -14.71 6.86
CA GLY A 131 4.09 -13.28 6.56
C GLY A 131 2.88 -12.63 7.22
#